data_AF-A0A3R6P788-F1
#
_entry.id   AF-A0A3R6P788-F1
#
_cell.length_a   1.000
_cell.length_b   1.000
_cell.length_c   1.000
_cell.angle_alpha   90.00
_cell.angle_beta   90.00
_cell.angle_gamma   90.00
#
_symmetry.space_group_name_H-M   'P 1'
#
loop_
_entity.id
_entity.type
_entity.pdbx_description
1 polymer ?
#
loop_
_entity_poly.entity_id
_entity_poly.type
_entity_poly.pdbx_seq_one_letter_code
_entity_poly.pdbx_strand_id
1 'polypeptide(L)' 'MQQKIDTSRMSGDALFEHYAFDGEDQEYRNTVLSAYMELNDALFPMLEQCEREGKRIVLRYDDALQAAGVLDCPFEVTIA' A
#
# COMPACT_ATOMS: atom_id res chain seq x y z
N MET A 1 -6.54 -7.28 24.85
CA MET A 1 -7.69 -7.26 23.92
C MET A 1 -7.26 -6.45 22.72
N GLN A 2 -6.94 -7.08 21.58
CA GLN A 2 -6.70 -6.34 20.34
C GLN A 2 -8.06 -5.80 19.89
N GLN A 3 -8.25 -4.48 19.97
CA GLN A 3 -9.41 -3.85 19.35
C GLN A 3 -9.26 -4.04 17.85
N LYS A 4 -10.15 -4.83 17.24
CA LYS A 4 -10.24 -4.89 15.78
C LYS A 4 -10.78 -3.53 15.33
N ILE A 5 -9.90 -2.71 14.76
CA ILE A 5 -10.29 -1.46 14.11
C ILE A 5 -11.10 -1.84 12.87
N ASP A 6 -12.30 -1.27 12.74
CA ASP A 6 -13.15 -1.45 11.57
C ASP A 6 -12.75 -0.42 10.50
N THR A 7 -11.98 -0.88 9.53
CA THR A 7 -11.45 -0.07 8.42
C THR A 7 -12.46 0.13 7.29
N SER A 8 -13.60 -0.59 7.28
CA SER A 8 -14.54 -0.64 6.16
C SER A 8 -15.25 0.69 5.84
N ARG A 9 -15.16 1.67 6.74
CA ARG A 9 -15.79 3.00 6.61
C ARG A 9 -14.77 4.14 6.62
N MET A 10 -13.48 3.83 6.68
CA MET A 10 -12.43 4.84 6.68
C MET A 10 -12.27 5.39 5.25
N SER A 11 -12.06 6.69 5.15
CA SER A 11 -11.64 7.34 3.91
C SER A 11 -10.20 6.96 3.58
N GLY A 12 -9.80 7.12 2.31
CA GLY A 12 -8.47 6.68 1.87
C GLY A 12 -7.30 7.37 2.58
N ASP A 13 -7.46 8.61 3.04
CA ASP A 13 -6.49 9.30 3.90
C ASP A 13 -6.39 8.67 5.29
N ALA A 14 -7.51 8.34 5.91
CA ALA A 14 -7.53 7.66 7.20
C ALA A 14 -7.01 6.21 7.08
N LEU A 15 -7.30 5.52 5.98
CA LEU A 15 -6.72 4.21 5.66
C LEU A 15 -5.21 4.31 5.46
N PHE A 16 -4.75 5.35 4.79
CA PHE A 16 -3.32 5.61 4.65
C PHE A 16 -2.66 5.79 6.01
N GLU A 17 -3.19 6.65 6.88
CA GLU A 17 -2.63 6.84 8.23
C GLU A 17 -2.60 5.53 9.02
N HIS A 18 -3.72 4.78 8.98
CA HIS A 18 -3.83 3.49 9.64
C HIS A 18 -2.76 2.50 9.15
N TYR A 19 -2.58 2.35 7.83
CA TYR A 19 -1.63 1.38 7.29
C TYR A 19 -0.17 1.85 7.29
N ALA A 20 0.07 3.15 7.15
CA ALA A 20 1.41 3.74 7.08
C ALA A 20 2.04 3.97 8.46
N PHE A 21 1.24 4.16 9.53
CA PHE A 21 1.78 4.53 10.85
C PHE A 21 1.29 3.61 11.97
N ASP A 22 0.02 3.24 11.98
CA ASP A 22 -0.59 2.47 13.07
C ASP A 22 -0.56 0.94 12.84
N GLY A 23 -0.39 0.50 11.60
CA GLY A 23 -0.47 -0.90 11.21
C GLY A 23 0.67 -1.74 11.79
N GLU A 24 0.34 -2.93 12.31
CA GLU A 24 1.34 -3.88 12.86
C GLU A 24 2.17 -4.57 11.76
N ASP A 25 1.71 -4.53 10.50
CA ASP A 25 2.37 -5.13 9.33
C ASP A 25 3.41 -4.17 8.73
N GLN A 26 4.68 -4.36 9.12
CA GLN A 26 5.79 -3.51 8.69
C GLN A 26 6.06 -3.59 7.18
N GLU A 27 5.82 -4.74 6.55
CA GLU A 27 6.03 -4.92 5.11
C GLU A 27 4.97 -4.16 4.32
N TYR A 28 3.71 -4.29 4.74
CA TYR A 28 2.61 -3.56 4.11
C TYR A 28 2.72 -2.06 4.33
N ARG A 29 3.20 -1.62 5.51
CA ARG A 29 3.54 -0.23 5.78
C ARG A 29 4.52 0.34 4.75
N ASN A 30 5.62 -0.36 4.52
CA ASN A 30 6.64 0.08 3.55
C ASN A 30 6.07 0.13 2.12
N THR A 31 5.19 -0.81 1.79
CA THR A 31 4.47 -0.84 0.52
C THR A 31 3.59 0.40 0.34
N VAL A 32 2.77 0.71 1.34
CA VAL A 32 1.87 1.88 1.32
C VAL A 32 2.65 3.20 1.25
N LEU A 33 3.74 3.33 2.02
CA LEU A 33 4.61 4.52 1.96
C LEU A 33 5.28 4.69 0.60
N SER A 34 5.80 3.61 0.01
CA SER A 34 6.41 3.64 -1.32
C SER A 34 5.38 3.99 -2.39
N ALA A 35 4.18 3.42 -2.31
CA ALA A 35 3.08 3.73 -3.20
C ALA A 35 2.64 5.20 -3.08
N TYR A 36 2.65 5.78 -1.87
CA TYR A 36 2.32 7.19 -1.67
C TYR A 36 3.38 8.13 -2.25
N MET A 37 4.66 7.77 -2.18
CA MET A 37 5.71 8.57 -2.84
C MET A 37 5.55 8.59 -4.37
N GLU A 38 5.05 7.51 -4.96
CA GLU A 38 4.83 7.41 -6.41
C GLU A 38 3.50 8.05 -6.85
N LEU A 39 2.40 7.79 -6.15
CA LEU A 39 1.04 8.17 -6.57
C LEU A 39 0.46 9.37 -5.81
N ASN A 40 1.01 9.72 -4.65
CA ASN A 40 0.47 10.75 -3.76
C ASN A 40 -1.03 10.53 -3.47
N ASP A 41 -1.86 11.57 -3.50
CA ASP A 41 -3.30 11.50 -3.24
C ASP A 41 -4.07 10.50 -4.14
N ALA A 42 -3.51 10.10 -5.30
CA ALA A 42 -4.12 9.08 -6.15
C ALA A 42 -4.11 7.67 -5.52
N LEU A 43 -3.34 7.47 -4.45
CA LEU A 43 -3.33 6.24 -3.65
C LEU A 43 -4.62 6.04 -2.86
N PHE A 44 -5.25 7.12 -2.39
CA PHE A 44 -6.37 7.05 -1.44
C PHE A 44 -7.59 6.30 -2.01
N PRO A 45 -8.06 6.56 -3.24
CA PRO A 45 -9.14 5.77 -3.83
C PRO A 45 -8.77 4.29 -4.01
N MET A 46 -7.48 3.97 -4.22
CA MET A 46 -7.02 2.58 -4.33
C MET A 46 -7.09 1.86 -2.98
N LEU A 47 -6.73 2.53 -1.88
CA LEU A 47 -6.86 1.96 -0.54
C LEU A 47 -8.32 1.69 -0.18
N GLU A 48 -9.24 2.62 -0.51
CA GLU A 48 -10.68 2.40 -0.31
C GLU A 48 -11.21 1.23 -1.14
N GLN A 49 -10.71 1.06 -2.37
CA GLN A 49 -11.06 -0.08 -3.21
C GLN A 49 -10.53 -1.39 -2.60
N CYS A 50 -9.29 -1.41 -2.11
CA CYS A 50 -8.70 -2.56 -1.44
C CYS A 50 -9.56 -3.02 -0.26
N GLU A 51 -9.98 -2.11 0.62
CA GLU A 51 -10.85 -2.46 1.76
C GLU A 51 -12.19 -3.04 1.33
N ARG A 52 -12.83 -2.41 0.33
CA ARG A 52 -14.13 -2.84 -0.18
C ARG A 52 -14.07 -4.20 -0.88
N GLU A 53 -12.95 -4.51 -1.53
CA GLU A 53 -12.75 -5.77 -2.26
C GLU A 53 -12.03 -6.84 -1.41
N GLY A 54 -11.56 -6.50 -0.21
CA GLY A 54 -10.74 -7.39 0.62
C GLY A 54 -9.36 -7.69 0.01
N LYS A 55 -8.82 -6.74 -0.75
CA LYS A 55 -7.54 -6.81 -1.47
C LYS A 55 -6.47 -5.94 -0.82
N ARG A 56 -5.25 -5.98 -1.35
CA ARG A 56 -4.14 -5.14 -0.88
C ARG A 56 -3.40 -4.48 -2.03
N ILE A 57 -2.79 -3.34 -1.72
CA ILE A 57 -1.83 -2.71 -2.63
C ILE A 57 -0.53 -3.51 -2.61
N VAL A 58 0.06 -3.72 -3.78
CA VAL A 58 1.36 -4.39 -3.94
C VAL A 58 2.24 -3.60 -4.91
N LEU A 59 3.54 -3.63 -4.65
CA LEU A 59 4.54 -3.08 -5.56
C LEU A 59 5.01 -4.17 -6.51
N ARG A 60 4.88 -3.93 -7.81
CA ARG A 60 5.35 -4.83 -8.85
C ARG A 60 6.59 -4.25 -9.51
N TYR A 61 7.72 -4.87 -9.29
CA TYR A 61 8.99 -4.49 -9.88
C TYR A 61 9.17 -5.12 -11.26
N ASP A 62 10.01 -4.53 -12.10
CA ASP A 62 10.48 -5.18 -13.31
C ASP A 62 11.42 -6.34 -12.93
N ASP A 63 10.99 -7.57 -13.22
CA ASP A 63 11.71 -8.79 -12.85
C ASP A 63 13.14 -8.83 -13.42
N ALA A 64 13.34 -8.30 -14.63
CA ALA A 64 14.66 -8.32 -15.28
C ALA A 64 15.62 -7.31 -14.63
N LEU A 65 15.14 -6.11 -14.30
CA LEU A 65 15.92 -5.09 -13.61
C LEU A 65 16.20 -5.47 -12.15
N GLN A 66 15.21 -6.08 -11.47
CA GLN A 66 15.38 -6.59 -10.12
C GLN A 66 16.40 -7.73 -10.08
N ALA A 67 16.34 -8.69 -11.02
CA ALA A 67 17.31 -9.78 -11.14
C ALA A 67 18.73 -9.28 -11.47
N ALA A 68 18.84 -8.18 -12.21
CA ALA A 68 20.10 -7.51 -12.50
C ALA A 68 20.67 -6.71 -11.31
N GLY A 69 19.94 -6.60 -10.19
CA GLY A 69 20.39 -5.88 -8.99
C GLY A 69 20.42 -4.37 -9.16
N VAL A 70 19.59 -3.81 -10.04
CA VAL A 70 19.48 -2.35 -10.22
C VAL A 70 18.91 -1.73 -8.95
N LEU A 71 19.64 -0.77 -8.37
CA LEU A 71 19.26 -0.12 -7.10
C LEU A 71 17.96 0.67 -7.22
N ASP A 72 17.79 1.44 -8.29
CA ASP A 72 16.55 2.17 -8.61
C ASP A 72 15.72 1.37 -9.61
N CYS A 73 15.27 0.18 -9.21
CA CYS A 73 14.35 -0.60 -10.02
C CYS A 73 12.96 0.07 -10.00
N PRO A 74 12.42 0.53 -11.15
CA PRO A 74 11.09 1.10 -11.19
C PRO A 74 10.04 0.04 -10.81
N PHE A 75 8.94 0.49 -10.22
CA PHE A 75 7.82 -0.36 -9.86
C PHE A 75 6.49 0.24 -10.29
N GLU A 76 5.51 -0.63 -10.44
CA GLU A 76 4.11 -0.27 -10.62
C GLU A 76 3.35 -0.57 -9.33
N VAL A 77 2.45 0.33 -8.93
CA VAL A 77 1.53 0.12 -7.81
C VAL A 77 0.26 -0.55 -8.34
N THR A 78 -0.05 -1.75 -7.87
CA THR A 78 -1.22 -2.52 -8.31
C THR A 78 -2.03 -3.05 -7.13
N ILE A 79 -3.25 -3.54 -7.40
CA ILE A 79 -4.12 -4.18 -6.40
C ILE A 79 -4.10 -5.70 -6.63
N ALA A 80 -3.82 -6.48 -5.59
CA ALA A 80 -3.80 -7.95 -5.60
C ALA A 80 -4.87 -8.54 -4.67
#